data_AF-A0AAD2FTM4-F1
#
_entry.id   AF-A0AAD2FTM4-F1
#
_cell.length_a   1.000
_cell.length_b   1.000
_cell.length_c   1.000
_cell.angle_alpha   90.00
_cell.angle_beta   90.00
_cell.angle_gamma   90.00
#
_symmetry.space_group_name_H-M   'P 1'
#
loop_
_entity.id
_entity.type
_entity.pdbx_description
1 polymer ?
#
loop_
_entity_poly.entity_id
_entity_poly.type
_entity_poly.pdbx_seq_one_letter_code
_entity_poly.pdbx_strand_id
1 'polypeptide(L)'
;MSWWERQNSEVDDIAQGYADELIATNDTITTNPKFFSEPCAIYIGNEKVSCLALESVDEAVVLPELMEYWAAKGRLAPEHFRSVDWPIVHQAMKSLKPAEQRFITKHTVGMCGVSKFRKRWGLDSKNRCPLCGLEEDHLHVPRCPSDRAKTQWQLLLQELQECFQSTTAATPIAQFLGALLRTIRTPNNQPQTETPWYRLHGMSSSALTQVCEAQLRLGPQCLLEGLLVHSWADLQQQFYRSRGSRRSGNRWAANLSRQLILIGKGMWKHRNDVFHSDDNIVNQQRATALD
;
A
#
# COMPACT_ATOMS: atom_id res chain seq x y z
N MET A 1 -43.86 -7.20 -45.28
CA MET A 1 -42.58 -7.27 -44.56
C MET A 1 -41.61 -8.22 -45.24
N SER A 2 -40.36 -7.77 -45.40
CA SER A 2 -39.24 -8.60 -45.83
C SER A 2 -38.95 -9.72 -44.82
N TRP A 3 -38.10 -10.69 -45.20
CA TRP A 3 -37.69 -11.76 -44.28
C TRP A 3 -36.94 -11.20 -43.05
N TRP A 4 -36.04 -10.24 -43.27
CA TRP A 4 -35.29 -9.55 -42.20
C TRP A 4 -36.19 -8.77 -41.25
N GLU A 5 -37.24 -8.11 -41.77
CA GLU A 5 -38.20 -7.39 -40.93
C GLU A 5 -38.98 -8.35 -40.02
N ARG A 6 -39.36 -9.54 -40.52
CA ARG A 6 -40.02 -10.57 -39.71
C ARG A 6 -39.11 -11.11 -38.62
N GLN A 7 -37.85 -11.40 -38.95
CA GLN A 7 -36.87 -11.88 -37.97
C GLN A 7 -36.58 -10.84 -36.89
N ASN A 8 -36.46 -9.56 -37.26
CA ASN A 8 -36.27 -8.49 -36.27
C ASN A 8 -37.46 -8.40 -35.31
N SER A 9 -38.71 -8.44 -35.81
CA SER A 9 -39.89 -8.43 -34.94
C SER A 9 -39.94 -9.64 -34.01
N GLU A 10 -39.67 -10.85 -34.51
CA GLU A 10 -39.63 -12.06 -33.69
C GLU A 10 -38.57 -11.98 -32.58
N VAL A 11 -37.37 -11.48 -32.89
CA VAL A 11 -36.28 -11.35 -31.91
C VAL A 11 -36.58 -10.27 -30.87
N ASP A 12 -37.17 -9.14 -31.27
CA ASP A 12 -37.60 -8.08 -30.34
C ASP A 12 -38.69 -8.58 -29.39
N ASP A 13 -39.68 -9.32 -29.90
CA ASP A 13 -40.77 -9.89 -29.08
C ASP A 13 -40.20 -10.86 -28.02
N ILE A 14 -39.23 -11.70 -28.41
CA ILE A 14 -38.54 -12.62 -27.49
C ILE A 14 -37.72 -11.84 -26.45
N ALA A 15 -36.99 -10.80 -26.88
CA ALA A 15 -36.18 -9.98 -25.97
C ALA A 15 -37.05 -9.23 -24.95
N GLN A 16 -38.20 -8.70 -25.39
CA GLN A 16 -39.18 -8.04 -24.52
C GLN A 16 -39.76 -9.02 -23.50
N GLY A 17 -40.16 -10.22 -23.93
CA GLY A 17 -40.67 -11.26 -23.03
C GLY A 17 -39.66 -11.67 -21.96
N TYR A 18 -38.38 -11.80 -22.33
CA TYR A 18 -37.31 -12.09 -21.37
C TYR A 18 -37.05 -10.92 -20.41
N ALA A 19 -37.11 -9.67 -20.89
CA ALA A 19 -36.99 -8.49 -20.04
C ALA A 19 -38.12 -8.41 -19.00
N ASP A 20 -39.36 -8.73 -19.40
CA ASP A 20 -40.51 -8.75 -18.50
C ASP A 20 -40.38 -9.83 -17.42
N GLU A 21 -39.81 -10.99 -17.76
CA GLU A 21 -39.50 -12.07 -16.80
C GLU A 21 -38.46 -11.61 -15.76
N LEU A 22 -37.38 -10.96 -16.19
CA LEU A 22 -36.34 -10.41 -15.30
C LEU A 22 -36.90 -9.33 -14.36
N ILE A 23 -37.79 -8.46 -14.86
CA ILE A 23 -38.47 -7.46 -14.04
C ILE A 23 -39.36 -8.15 -13.00
N ALA A 24 -40.09 -9.19 -13.39
CA ALA A 24 -40.97 -9.94 -12.49
C ALA A 24 -40.21 -10.69 -11.38
N THR A 25 -38.99 -11.18 -11.67
CA THR A 25 -38.12 -11.85 -10.69
C THR A 25 -37.25 -10.88 -9.88
N ASN A 26 -37.34 -9.58 -10.16
CA ASN A 26 -36.50 -8.52 -9.58
C ASN A 26 -34.99 -8.73 -9.84
N ASP A 27 -34.66 -9.44 -10.92
CA ASP A 27 -33.30 -9.76 -11.34
C ASP A 27 -32.86 -8.78 -12.46
N THR A 28 -32.57 -7.54 -12.06
CA THR A 28 -32.33 -6.42 -12.98
C THR A 28 -30.95 -6.45 -13.67
N ILE A 29 -30.10 -7.45 -13.35
CA ILE A 29 -28.74 -7.58 -13.89
C ILE A 29 -28.50 -9.04 -14.25
N THR A 30 -29.05 -9.48 -15.39
CA THR A 30 -28.77 -10.83 -15.91
C THR A 30 -27.36 -10.93 -16.49
N THR A 31 -26.76 -12.12 -16.39
CA THR A 31 -25.45 -12.40 -17.01
C THR A 31 -25.55 -12.39 -18.54
N ASN A 32 -24.53 -11.85 -19.21
CA ASN A 32 -24.48 -11.85 -20.67
C ASN A 32 -24.41 -13.31 -21.19
N PRO A 33 -25.36 -13.80 -21.99
CA PRO A 33 -25.28 -15.15 -22.52
C PRO A 33 -24.16 -15.26 -23.56
N LYS A 34 -23.57 -16.46 -23.72
CA LYS A 34 -22.69 -16.73 -24.86
C LYS A 34 -23.53 -16.83 -26.12
N PHE A 35 -23.27 -15.99 -27.11
CA PHE A 35 -23.96 -16.07 -28.39
C PHE A 35 -23.45 -17.26 -29.19
N PHE A 36 -24.32 -17.86 -29.99
CA PHE A 36 -23.95 -18.97 -30.88
C PHE A 36 -22.79 -18.60 -31.84
N SER A 37 -22.74 -17.33 -32.26
CA SER A 37 -21.70 -16.80 -33.14
C SER A 37 -20.37 -16.52 -32.43
N GLU A 38 -20.30 -16.62 -31.11
CA GLU A 38 -19.06 -16.40 -30.36
C GLU A 38 -18.22 -17.68 -30.32
N PRO A 39 -17.07 -17.74 -31.04
CA PRO A 39 -16.22 -18.92 -30.99
C PRO A 39 -15.66 -19.14 -29.58
N CYS A 40 -15.35 -18.07 -28.85
CA CYS A 40 -14.94 -18.10 -27.46
C CYS A 40 -15.57 -16.94 -26.67
N ALA A 41 -15.65 -17.13 -25.35
CA ALA A 41 -16.07 -16.10 -24.40
C ALA A 41 -15.22 -16.23 -23.13
N ILE A 42 -14.96 -15.11 -22.46
CA ILE A 42 -14.22 -15.08 -21.20
C ILE A 42 -15.24 -15.02 -20.07
N TYR A 43 -15.01 -15.85 -19.05
CA TYR A 43 -15.81 -15.90 -17.84
C TYR A 43 -14.93 -15.56 -16.65
N ILE A 44 -15.42 -14.69 -15.78
CA ILE A 44 -14.82 -14.45 -14.47
C ILE A 44 -15.78 -15.05 -13.45
N GLY A 45 -15.36 -16.13 -12.77
CA GLY A 45 -16.29 -16.97 -12.02
C GLY A 45 -17.29 -17.64 -12.95
N ASN A 46 -18.59 -17.46 -12.69
CA ASN A 46 -19.68 -17.99 -13.52
C ASN A 46 -20.31 -16.95 -14.46
N GLU A 47 -19.75 -15.73 -14.53
CA GLU A 47 -20.33 -14.65 -15.32
C GLU A 47 -19.49 -14.37 -16.56
N LYS A 48 -20.15 -14.29 -17.72
CA LYS A 48 -19.50 -13.86 -18.96
C LYS A 48 -19.26 -12.37 -18.91
N VAL A 49 -18.02 -11.96 -19.09
CA VAL A 49 -17.67 -10.53 -19.18
C VAL A 49 -18.03 -9.97 -20.55
N SER A 50 -18.76 -8.85 -20.55
CA SER A 50 -19.12 -8.10 -21.76
C SER A 50 -17.97 -7.25 -22.31
N CYS A 51 -17.02 -6.86 -21.45
CA CYS A 51 -15.77 -6.22 -21.85
C CYS A 51 -14.61 -6.78 -21.02
N LEU A 52 -13.43 -6.87 -21.65
CA LEU A 52 -12.22 -7.31 -20.98
C LEU A 52 -11.61 -6.14 -20.20
N ALA A 53 -12.04 -5.95 -18.96
CA ALA A 53 -11.35 -5.08 -18.02
C ALA A 53 -10.11 -5.83 -17.49
N LEU A 54 -8.93 -5.49 -18.00
CA LEU A 54 -7.67 -6.13 -17.59
C LEU A 54 -7.47 -6.08 -16.07
N GLU A 55 -7.86 -4.98 -15.42
CA GLU A 55 -7.82 -4.85 -13.96
C GLU A 55 -8.64 -5.94 -13.25
N SER A 56 -9.84 -6.27 -13.76
CA SER A 56 -10.71 -7.32 -13.20
C SER A 56 -10.16 -8.73 -13.43
N VAL A 57 -9.44 -8.94 -14.54
CA VAL A 57 -8.77 -10.23 -14.81
C VAL A 57 -7.56 -10.41 -13.91
N ASP A 58 -6.74 -9.37 -13.75
CA ASP A 58 -5.59 -9.40 -12.84
C ASP A 58 -6.05 -9.60 -11.39
N GLU A 59 -7.13 -8.95 -10.96
CA GLU A 59 -7.73 -9.17 -9.65
C GLU A 59 -8.26 -10.60 -9.48
N ALA A 60 -8.87 -11.20 -10.50
CA ALA A 60 -9.39 -12.56 -10.40
C ALA A 60 -8.29 -13.64 -10.40
N VAL A 61 -7.21 -13.43 -11.15
CA VAL A 61 -6.16 -14.43 -11.38
C VAL A 61 -4.97 -14.25 -10.44
N VAL A 62 -4.47 -13.02 -10.28
CA VAL A 62 -3.20 -12.74 -9.60
C VAL A 62 -3.40 -12.43 -8.13
N LEU A 63 -4.51 -11.77 -7.76
CA LEU A 63 -4.76 -11.35 -6.39
C LEU A 63 -4.77 -12.51 -5.38
N PRO A 64 -5.41 -13.67 -5.65
CA PRO A 64 -5.42 -14.78 -4.70
C PRO A 64 -4.01 -15.28 -4.36
N GLU A 65 -3.19 -15.53 -5.38
CA GLU A 65 -1.79 -15.96 -5.20
C GLU A 65 -0.95 -14.89 -4.48
N LEU A 66 -1.17 -13.61 -4.79
CA LEU A 66 -0.47 -12.51 -4.12
C LEU A 66 -0.84 -12.43 -2.63
N MET A 67 -2.12 -12.61 -2.30
CA MET A 67 -2.62 -12.63 -0.93
C MET A 67 -2.02 -13.80 -0.15
N GLU A 68 -1.99 -15.00 -0.73
CA GLU A 68 -1.35 -16.17 -0.13
C GLU A 68 0.15 -15.94 0.07
N TYR A 69 0.84 -15.37 -0.91
CA TYR A 69 2.25 -15.03 -0.81
C TYR A 69 2.51 -14.04 0.35
N TRP A 70 1.73 -12.96 0.47
CA TRP A 70 1.90 -11.99 1.55
C TRP A 70 1.55 -12.55 2.92
N ALA A 71 0.55 -13.42 3.00
CA ALA A 71 0.20 -14.14 4.22
C ALA A 71 1.35 -15.10 4.65
N ALA A 72 1.88 -15.88 3.71
CA ALA A 72 3.01 -16.80 3.96
C ALA A 72 4.30 -16.06 4.35
N LYS A 73 4.47 -14.80 3.93
CA LYS A 73 5.58 -13.94 4.36
C LYS A 73 5.31 -13.19 5.68
N GLY A 74 4.16 -13.42 6.31
CA GLY A 74 3.77 -12.73 7.55
C GLY A 74 3.67 -11.21 7.37
N ARG A 75 3.41 -10.75 6.13
CA ARG A 75 3.40 -9.33 5.78
C ARG A 75 2.03 -8.71 5.92
N LEU A 76 1.02 -9.37 5.35
CA LEU A 76 -0.36 -8.92 5.43
C LEU A 76 -1.27 -10.14 5.48
N ALA A 77 -2.05 -10.26 6.55
CA ALA A 77 -3.01 -11.35 6.70
C ALA A 77 -4.23 -11.10 5.79
N PRO A 78 -4.87 -12.15 5.25
CA PRO A 78 -6.00 -12.01 4.32
C PRO A 78 -7.15 -11.15 4.88
N GLU A 79 -7.44 -11.27 6.17
CA GLU A 79 -8.46 -10.49 6.87
C GLU A 79 -8.16 -8.98 6.88
N HIS A 80 -6.88 -8.62 6.88
CA HIS A 80 -6.43 -7.22 6.86
C HIS A 80 -6.28 -6.67 5.44
N PHE A 81 -6.22 -7.54 4.42
CA PHE A 81 -6.15 -7.10 3.03
C PHE A 81 -7.33 -6.20 2.65
N ARG A 82 -8.53 -6.55 3.14
CA ARG A 82 -9.77 -5.80 2.88
C ARG A 82 -9.85 -4.47 3.63
N SER A 83 -9.06 -4.26 4.68
CA SER A 83 -9.08 -3.01 5.44
C SER A 83 -8.20 -1.92 4.81
N VAL A 84 -7.28 -2.31 3.92
CA VAL A 84 -6.43 -1.38 3.15
C VAL A 84 -7.27 -0.61 2.14
N ASP A 85 -7.04 0.69 2.06
CA ASP A 85 -7.63 1.58 1.07
C ASP A 85 -6.90 1.47 -0.28
N TRP A 86 -7.20 0.41 -1.04
CA TRP A 86 -6.60 0.18 -2.35
C TRP A 86 -6.82 1.32 -3.35
N PRO A 87 -7.99 1.99 -3.42
CA PRO A 87 -8.16 3.20 -4.24
C PRO A 87 -7.18 4.32 -3.89
N ILE A 88 -6.93 4.57 -2.60
CA ILE A 88 -5.94 5.56 -2.16
C ILE A 88 -4.51 5.12 -2.50
N VAL A 89 -4.18 3.84 -2.30
CA VAL A 89 -2.88 3.29 -2.70
C VAL A 89 -2.68 3.43 -4.21
N HIS A 90 -3.69 3.13 -5.02
CA HIS A 90 -3.66 3.30 -6.48
C HIS A 90 -3.42 4.77 -6.87
N GLN A 91 -4.15 5.68 -6.23
CA GLN A 91 -3.96 7.11 -6.47
C GLN A 91 -2.55 7.58 -6.07
N ALA A 92 -2.02 7.10 -4.95
CA ALA A 92 -0.65 7.35 -4.53
C ALA A 92 0.35 6.81 -5.54
N MET A 93 0.18 5.56 -6.01
CA MET A 93 1.03 4.93 -7.02
C MET A 93 1.04 5.73 -8.33
N LYS A 94 -0.11 6.19 -8.82
CA LYS A 94 -0.20 7.05 -10.02
C LYS A 94 0.54 8.38 -9.87
N SER A 95 0.67 8.90 -8.64
CA SER A 95 1.39 10.16 -8.36
C SER A 95 2.91 10.00 -8.19
N LEU A 96 3.41 8.76 -8.11
CA LEU A 96 4.84 8.46 -8.03
C LEU A 96 5.48 8.46 -9.41
N LYS A 97 6.78 8.79 -9.48
CA LYS A 97 7.56 8.63 -10.71
C LYS A 97 7.68 7.13 -11.06
N PRO A 98 7.87 6.76 -12.34
CA PRO A 98 8.02 5.34 -12.72
C PRO A 98 9.14 4.60 -11.97
N ALA A 99 10.23 5.29 -11.64
CA ALA A 99 11.31 4.72 -10.83
C ALA A 99 10.88 4.45 -9.37
N GLU A 100 10.00 5.28 -8.81
CA GLU A 100 9.44 5.13 -7.46
C GLU A 100 8.43 3.99 -7.39
N GLN A 101 7.56 3.86 -8.39
CA GLN A 101 6.63 2.73 -8.52
C GLN A 101 7.38 1.39 -8.57
N ARG A 102 8.43 1.32 -9.40
CA ARG A 102 9.31 0.14 -9.46
C ARG A 102 10.03 -0.13 -8.15
N PHE A 103 10.49 0.92 -7.48
CA PHE A 103 11.12 0.79 -6.16
C PHE A 103 10.16 0.17 -5.15
N ILE A 104 8.96 0.75 -4.96
CA ILE A 104 8.04 0.26 -3.94
C ILE A 104 7.58 -1.16 -4.25
N THR A 105 7.27 -1.49 -5.51
CA THR A 105 6.91 -2.84 -5.95
C THR A 105 7.99 -3.87 -5.61
N LYS A 106 9.27 -3.52 -5.80
CA LYS A 106 10.40 -4.40 -5.44
C LYS A 106 10.64 -4.45 -3.94
N HIS A 107 10.50 -3.32 -3.25
CA HIS A 107 10.74 -3.19 -1.82
C HIS A 107 9.74 -4.02 -1.02
N THR A 108 8.46 -3.95 -1.37
CA THR A 108 7.35 -4.63 -0.69
C THR A 108 7.47 -6.17 -0.73
N VAL A 109 8.03 -6.72 -1.80
CA VAL A 109 8.34 -8.17 -1.90
C VAL A 109 9.74 -8.52 -1.38
N GLY A 110 10.47 -7.54 -0.85
CA GLY A 110 11.83 -7.67 -0.32
C GLY A 110 12.94 -7.74 -1.36
N MET A 111 12.62 -7.77 -2.66
CA MET A 111 13.56 -7.90 -3.79
C MET A 111 14.22 -6.56 -4.18
N CYS A 112 14.79 -5.85 -3.21
CA CYS A 112 15.48 -4.59 -3.45
C CYS A 112 17.00 -4.72 -3.34
N GLY A 113 17.73 -3.73 -3.90
CA GLY A 113 19.19 -3.71 -3.91
C GLY A 113 19.78 -3.42 -2.52
N VAL A 114 19.70 -4.40 -1.62
CA VAL A 114 20.30 -4.41 -0.28
C VAL A 114 21.24 -5.61 -0.16
N SER A 115 22.06 -5.68 0.89
CA SER A 115 23.14 -6.66 0.99
C SER A 115 22.63 -8.12 1.00
N LYS A 116 21.42 -8.41 1.52
CA LYS A 116 20.78 -9.73 1.37
C LYS A 116 20.66 -10.18 -0.08
N PHE A 117 20.16 -9.32 -0.97
CA PHE A 117 19.98 -9.66 -2.38
C PHE A 117 21.28 -9.62 -3.15
N ARG A 118 22.19 -8.69 -2.83
CA ARG A 118 23.53 -8.68 -3.44
C ARG A 118 24.31 -9.97 -3.15
N LYS A 119 24.23 -10.49 -1.90
CA LYS A 119 24.77 -11.81 -1.55
C LYS A 119 24.10 -12.93 -2.35
N ARG A 120 22.77 -12.91 -2.45
CA ARG A 120 22.01 -13.90 -3.25
C ARG A 120 22.37 -13.86 -4.74
N TRP A 121 22.73 -12.70 -5.28
CA TRP A 121 23.19 -12.52 -6.66
C TRP A 121 24.68 -12.83 -6.86
N GLY A 122 25.40 -13.26 -5.81
CA GLY A 122 26.83 -13.56 -5.89
C GLY A 122 27.74 -12.33 -6.03
N LEU A 123 27.21 -11.11 -5.83
CA LEU A 123 27.99 -9.88 -5.92
C LEU A 123 28.81 -9.60 -4.65
N ASP A 124 28.41 -10.18 -3.52
CA ASP A 124 29.05 -10.02 -2.22
C ASP A 124 29.10 -11.35 -1.47
N SER A 125 30.16 -11.58 -0.68
CA SER A 125 30.29 -12.79 0.14
C SER A 125 29.39 -12.80 1.39
N LYS A 126 29.07 -11.61 1.92
CA LYS A 126 28.29 -11.42 3.14
C LYS A 126 27.23 -10.34 2.94
N ASN A 127 26.10 -10.49 3.64
CA ASN A 127 24.95 -9.60 3.60
C ASN A 127 25.03 -8.52 4.69
N ARG A 128 26.16 -7.79 4.80
CA ARG A 128 26.35 -6.79 5.85
C ARG A 128 25.91 -5.39 5.42
N CYS A 129 25.25 -4.66 6.33
CA CYS A 129 24.84 -3.28 6.14
C CYS A 129 26.08 -2.38 5.98
N PRO A 130 26.15 -1.49 4.98
CA PRO A 130 27.29 -0.59 4.80
C PRO A 130 27.40 0.48 5.88
N LEU A 131 26.33 0.74 6.66
CA LEU A 131 26.31 1.74 7.72
C LEU A 131 26.63 1.19 9.11
N CYS A 132 26.21 -0.03 9.43
CA CYS A 132 26.34 -0.61 10.78
C CYS A 132 27.00 -1.99 10.82
N GLY A 133 27.23 -2.64 9.67
CA GLY A 133 27.95 -3.91 9.59
C GLY A 133 27.16 -5.15 10.04
N LEU A 134 25.94 -4.99 10.56
CA LEU A 134 25.01 -6.08 10.89
C LEU A 134 24.41 -6.71 9.62
N GLU A 135 23.77 -7.87 9.76
CA GLU A 135 23.03 -8.46 8.64
C GLU A 135 21.89 -7.55 8.17
N GLU A 136 21.82 -7.35 6.86
CA GLU A 136 20.91 -6.39 6.24
C GLU A 136 19.95 -7.08 5.29
N ASP A 137 18.66 -6.88 5.54
CA ASP A 137 17.58 -7.07 4.59
C ASP A 137 16.85 -5.74 4.32
N HIS A 138 15.77 -5.78 3.53
CA HIS A 138 14.99 -4.58 3.22
C HIS A 138 14.36 -3.91 4.45
N LEU A 139 14.02 -4.68 5.50
CA LEU A 139 13.45 -4.16 6.74
C LEU A 139 14.53 -3.52 7.63
N HIS A 140 15.76 -4.00 7.55
CA HIS A 140 16.90 -3.40 8.24
C HIS A 140 17.13 -1.94 7.80
N VAL A 141 16.90 -1.59 6.53
CA VAL A 141 17.20 -0.25 6.01
C VAL A 141 16.60 0.90 6.85
N PRO A 142 15.27 0.97 7.08
CA PRO A 142 14.70 1.98 7.97
C PRO A 142 15.05 1.76 9.45
N ARG A 143 15.45 0.54 9.84
CA ARG A 143 15.73 0.10 11.22
C ARG A 143 17.20 0.18 11.61
N CYS A 144 18.08 0.57 10.69
CA CYS A 144 19.52 0.50 10.85
C CYS A 144 19.95 1.31 12.10
N PRO A 145 20.71 0.72 13.04
CA PRO A 145 21.05 1.37 14.31
C PRO A 145 22.14 2.45 14.17
N SER A 146 22.77 2.58 13.00
CA SER A 146 23.78 3.61 12.72
C SER A 146 23.21 5.01 12.95
N ASP A 147 24.01 5.90 13.53
CA ASP A 147 23.59 7.29 13.79
C ASP A 147 23.29 8.04 12.49
N ARG A 148 24.01 7.77 11.40
CA ARG A 148 23.73 8.35 10.08
C ARG A 148 22.32 7.98 9.59
N ALA A 149 21.93 6.72 9.77
CA ALA A 149 20.59 6.26 9.43
C ALA A 149 19.52 6.86 10.36
N LYS A 150 19.84 7.15 11.63
CA LYS A 150 18.92 7.86 12.54
C LYS A 150 18.72 9.30 12.11
N THR A 151 19.80 10.01 11.78
CA THR A 151 19.76 11.40 11.30
C THR A 151 18.95 11.50 10.02
N GLN A 152 19.22 10.64 9.02
CA GLN A 152 18.45 10.65 7.78
C GLN A 152 16.95 10.42 8.01
N TRP A 153 16.61 9.51 8.92
CA TRP A 153 15.21 9.25 9.27
C TRP A 153 14.53 10.45 9.91
N GLN A 154 15.22 11.13 10.83
CA GLN A 154 14.69 12.34 11.47
C GLN A 154 14.45 13.45 10.45
N LEU A 155 15.38 13.67 9.51
CA LEU A 155 15.22 14.63 8.42
C LEU A 155 13.98 14.33 7.58
N LEU A 156 13.81 13.08 7.14
CA LEU A 156 12.65 12.66 6.34
C LEU A 156 11.32 12.78 7.12
N LEU A 157 11.32 12.51 8.43
CA LEU A 157 10.14 12.71 9.27
C LEU A 157 9.81 14.19 9.46
N GLN A 158 10.81 15.06 9.53
CA GLN A 158 10.62 16.50 9.61
C GLN A 158 10.00 17.03 8.30
N GLU A 159 10.53 16.61 7.15
CA GLU A 159 9.95 16.95 5.83
C GLU A 159 8.48 16.51 5.71
N LEU A 160 8.14 15.32 6.22
CA LEU A 160 6.76 14.85 6.30
C LEU A 160 5.90 15.79 7.16
N GLN A 161 6.37 16.15 8.35
CA GLN A 161 5.64 17.05 9.25
C GLN A 161 5.39 18.41 8.61
N GLU A 162 6.38 18.98 7.94
CA GLU A 162 6.28 20.25 7.21
C GLU A 162 5.24 20.16 6.08
N CYS A 163 5.24 19.06 5.31
CA CYS A 163 4.27 18.81 4.23
C CYS A 163 2.82 18.82 4.75
N PHE A 164 2.62 18.31 5.97
CA PHE A 164 1.31 18.15 6.58
C PHE A 164 0.97 19.23 7.62
N GLN A 165 1.81 20.25 7.77
CA GLN A 165 1.64 21.26 8.82
C GLN A 165 0.35 22.07 8.59
N SER A 166 0.10 22.52 7.35
CA SER A 166 -1.09 23.32 7.03
C SER A 166 -2.41 22.53 6.93
N THR A 167 -2.36 21.20 6.99
CA THR A 167 -3.51 20.31 6.79
C THR A 167 -3.88 19.52 8.04
N THR A 168 -2.91 19.22 8.89
CA THR A 168 -3.04 18.35 10.07
C THR A 168 -2.10 18.74 11.22
N ALA A 169 -1.36 19.86 11.18
CA ALA A 169 -0.56 20.28 12.35
C ALA A 169 -1.48 20.44 13.55
N ALA A 170 -1.09 19.79 14.65
CA ALA A 170 -1.85 19.74 15.90
C ALA A 170 -3.14 18.91 15.90
N THR A 171 -3.41 18.08 14.87
CA THR A 171 -4.46 17.08 14.99
C THR A 171 -3.94 15.82 15.72
N PRO A 172 -4.79 15.14 16.48
CA PRO A 172 -4.50 13.81 17.02
C PRO A 172 -4.01 12.79 15.97
N ILE A 173 -4.40 12.96 14.69
CA ILE A 173 -3.95 12.15 13.55
C ILE A 173 -2.43 12.28 13.37
N ALA A 174 -1.89 13.51 13.35
CA ALA A 174 -0.46 13.73 13.17
C ALA A 174 0.37 13.17 14.34
N GLN A 175 -0.14 13.29 15.57
CA GLN A 175 0.50 12.70 16.76
C GLN A 175 0.52 11.17 16.68
N PHE A 176 -0.61 10.56 16.29
CA PHE A 176 -0.71 9.12 16.12
C PHE A 176 0.25 8.60 15.06
N LEU A 177 0.22 9.18 13.84
CA LEU A 177 1.10 8.79 12.75
C LEU A 177 2.57 8.97 13.14
N GLY A 178 2.92 10.08 13.79
CA GLY A 178 4.28 10.31 14.28
C GLY A 178 4.74 9.24 15.28
N ALA A 179 3.88 8.83 16.22
CA ALA A 179 4.20 7.76 17.15
C ALA A 179 4.33 6.39 16.46
N LEU A 180 3.41 6.04 15.56
CA LEU A 180 3.46 4.78 14.82
C LEU A 180 4.68 4.71 13.89
N LEU A 181 5.09 5.83 13.30
CA LEU A 181 6.31 5.90 12.52
C LEU A 181 7.56 5.69 13.39
N ARG A 182 7.59 6.16 14.64
CA ARG A 182 8.72 5.90 15.55
C ARG A 182 8.86 4.41 15.86
N THR A 183 7.76 3.65 15.97
CA THR A 183 7.83 2.21 16.26
C THR A 183 8.43 1.40 15.12
N ILE A 184 8.45 1.91 13.87
CA ILE A 184 9.11 1.26 12.73
C ILE A 184 10.55 0.90 13.06
N ARG A 185 11.28 1.82 13.71
CA ARG A 185 12.71 1.67 14.02
C ARG A 185 12.98 0.75 15.21
N THR A 186 11.98 0.54 16.06
CA THR A 186 12.09 -0.25 17.29
C THR A 186 10.94 -1.24 17.38
N PRO A 187 10.84 -2.22 16.46
CA PRO A 187 9.72 -3.14 16.40
C PRO A 187 9.56 -4.00 17.67
N ASN A 188 10.67 -4.23 18.40
CA ASN A 188 10.67 -4.99 19.65
C ASN A 188 10.38 -4.13 20.90
N ASN A 189 10.39 -2.80 20.78
CA ASN A 189 9.99 -1.89 21.85
C ASN A 189 8.56 -1.40 21.61
N GLN A 190 7.65 -2.31 21.27
CA GLN A 190 6.24 -1.97 21.40
C GLN A 190 6.02 -1.54 22.85
N PRO A 191 5.45 -0.36 23.11
CA PRO A 191 5.16 0.02 24.47
C PRO A 191 4.22 -1.04 25.03
N GLN A 192 4.71 -1.82 26.00
CA GLN A 192 3.89 -2.69 26.86
C GLN A 192 3.01 -1.84 27.79
N THR A 193 2.47 -0.74 27.28
CA THR A 193 1.51 0.05 28.03
C THR A 193 0.18 -0.66 27.92
N GLU A 194 -0.29 -1.20 29.03
CA GLU A 194 -1.68 -1.68 29.22
C GLU A 194 -2.71 -0.64 28.75
N THR A 195 -2.31 0.63 28.71
CA THR A 195 -3.03 1.75 28.11
C THR A 195 -2.57 1.98 26.66
N PRO A 196 -3.42 1.72 25.65
CA PRO A 196 -3.18 2.06 24.26
C PRO A 196 -2.80 3.52 24.06
N TRP A 197 -1.88 3.77 23.14
CA TRP A 197 -1.33 5.09 22.82
C TRP A 197 -2.43 6.18 22.73
N TYR A 198 -3.51 5.97 21.98
CA TYR A 198 -4.61 6.94 21.87
C TYR A 198 -5.23 7.38 23.22
N ARG A 199 -5.30 6.51 24.25
CA ARG A 199 -5.78 6.87 25.59
C ARG A 199 -4.79 7.77 26.35
N LEU A 200 -3.49 7.63 26.11
CA LEU A 200 -2.43 8.38 26.79
C LEU A 200 -2.34 9.86 26.37
N HIS A 201 -2.90 10.29 25.24
CA HIS A 201 -3.07 11.73 24.95
C HIS A 201 -4.54 12.12 24.84
N GLY A 202 -5.41 11.47 25.61
CA GLY A 202 -6.80 11.94 25.77
C GLY A 202 -7.62 11.95 24.48
N MET A 203 -7.29 11.08 23.52
CA MET A 203 -8.02 10.99 22.25
C MET A 203 -9.35 10.26 22.51
N SER A 204 -10.45 11.03 22.66
CA SER A 204 -11.74 10.54 23.18
C SER A 204 -12.77 10.17 22.09
N SER A 205 -12.45 10.34 20.80
CA SER A 205 -13.38 9.97 19.72
C SER A 205 -13.30 8.47 19.43
N SER A 206 -14.45 7.79 19.48
CA SER A 206 -14.58 6.37 19.11
C SER A 206 -14.10 6.10 17.68
N ALA A 207 -14.39 7.00 16.74
CA ALA A 207 -13.98 6.86 15.34
C ALA A 207 -12.45 6.86 15.19
N LEU A 208 -11.77 7.84 15.79
CA LEU A 208 -10.31 7.93 15.74
C LEU A 208 -9.64 6.74 16.42
N THR A 209 -10.21 6.24 17.51
CA THR A 209 -9.72 5.03 18.18
C THR A 209 -9.78 3.83 17.25
N GLN A 210 -10.90 3.62 16.57
CA GLN A 210 -11.08 2.52 15.61
C GLN A 210 -10.09 2.60 14.44
N VAL A 211 -9.86 3.80 13.89
CA VAL A 211 -8.87 4.00 12.80
C VAL A 211 -7.47 3.67 13.29
N CYS A 212 -7.09 4.15 14.48
CA CYS A 212 -5.78 3.90 15.08
C CYS A 212 -5.55 2.39 15.29
N GLU A 213 -6.53 1.69 15.86
CA GLU A 213 -6.46 0.24 16.09
C GLU A 213 -6.39 -0.55 14.80
N ALA A 214 -7.18 -0.17 13.79
CA ALA A 214 -7.14 -0.80 12.47
C ALA A 214 -5.77 -0.63 11.80
N GLN A 215 -5.18 0.57 11.87
CA GLN A 215 -3.83 0.81 11.34
C GLN A 215 -2.74 0.08 12.14
N LEU A 216 -2.89 -0.02 13.46
CA LEU A 216 -1.97 -0.81 14.31
C LEU A 216 -1.99 -2.29 13.93
N ARG A 217 -3.17 -2.85 13.60
CA ARG A 217 -3.30 -4.23 13.12
C ARG A 217 -2.61 -4.46 11.76
N LEU A 218 -2.66 -3.49 10.84
CA LEU A 218 -1.86 -3.54 9.60
C LEU A 218 -0.36 -3.51 9.89
N GLY A 219 0.03 -2.80 10.94
CA GLY A 219 1.41 -2.73 11.40
C GLY A 219 2.22 -1.57 10.79
N PRO A 220 3.34 -1.24 11.44
CA PRO A 220 4.15 -0.07 11.10
C PRO A 220 4.87 -0.20 9.75
N GLN A 221 5.20 -1.43 9.32
CA GLN A 221 5.84 -1.65 8.02
C GLN A 221 4.88 -1.38 6.86
N CYS A 222 3.64 -1.88 6.94
CA CYS A 222 2.59 -1.61 5.98
C CYS A 222 2.33 -0.09 5.87
N LEU A 223 2.32 0.62 7.00
CA LEU A 223 2.22 2.09 7.00
C LEU A 223 3.36 2.74 6.21
N LEU A 224 4.62 2.38 6.46
CA LEU A 224 5.78 2.93 5.73
C LEU A 224 5.69 2.68 4.23
N GLU A 225 5.12 1.54 3.84
CA GLU A 225 4.91 1.15 2.45
C GLU A 225 3.69 1.83 1.82
N GLY A 226 3.03 2.74 2.54
CA GLY A 226 1.91 3.53 2.07
C GLY A 226 0.55 2.86 2.23
N LEU A 227 0.46 1.71 2.91
CA LEU A 227 -0.81 1.00 3.14
C LEU A 227 -1.57 1.65 4.31
N LEU A 228 -2.59 2.42 3.95
CA LEU A 228 -3.50 3.09 4.87
C LEU A 228 -4.80 2.30 4.97
N VAL A 229 -5.42 2.29 6.16
CA VAL A 229 -6.81 1.81 6.29
C VAL A 229 -7.82 2.80 5.69
N HIS A 230 -8.93 2.30 5.16
CA HIS A 230 -9.99 3.10 4.50
C HIS A 230 -10.51 4.28 5.35
N SER A 231 -10.52 4.14 6.68
CA SER A 231 -11.10 5.14 7.57
C SER A 231 -10.28 6.43 7.70
N TRP A 232 -9.02 6.47 7.23
CA TRP A 232 -8.19 7.67 7.32
C TRP A 232 -8.73 8.83 6.48
N ALA A 233 -9.17 8.55 5.25
CA ALA A 233 -9.66 9.57 4.35
C ALA A 233 -10.95 10.21 4.88
N ASP A 234 -11.86 9.39 5.41
CA ASP A 234 -13.13 9.84 6.02
C ASP A 234 -12.89 10.71 7.25
N LEU A 235 -11.99 10.27 8.14
CA LEU A 235 -11.66 11.02 9.35
C LEU A 235 -11.09 12.41 9.00
N GLN A 236 -10.20 12.47 8.01
CA GLN A 236 -9.67 13.75 7.54
C GLN A 236 -10.75 14.60 6.86
N GLN A 237 -11.66 13.97 6.10
CA GLN A 237 -12.74 14.69 5.44
C GLN A 237 -13.70 15.32 6.45
N GLN A 238 -14.00 14.63 7.56
CA GLN A 238 -14.79 15.17 8.67
C GLN A 238 -14.08 16.36 9.31
N PHE A 239 -12.77 16.27 9.55
CA PHE A 239 -11.96 17.39 10.06
C PHE A 239 -11.97 18.60 9.11
N TYR A 240 -11.87 18.39 7.80
CA TYR A 240 -11.98 19.49 6.85
C TYR A 240 -13.37 20.14 6.86
N ARG A 241 -14.43 19.34 6.92
CA ARG A 241 -15.82 19.84 7.00
C ARG A 241 -16.06 20.67 8.26
N SER A 242 -15.58 20.23 9.42
CA SER A 242 -15.76 20.97 10.68
C SER A 242 -15.05 22.33 10.70
N ARG A 243 -14.04 22.51 9.86
CA ARG A 243 -13.32 23.78 9.68
C ARG A 243 -13.77 24.59 8.46
N GLY A 244 -14.84 24.18 7.79
CA GLY A 244 -15.32 24.83 6.56
C GLY A 244 -14.36 24.72 5.37
N SER A 245 -13.41 23.77 5.41
CA SER A 245 -12.43 23.58 4.35
C SER A 245 -13.02 22.76 3.19
N ARG A 246 -12.77 23.20 1.96
CA ARG A 246 -13.13 22.49 0.72
C ARG A 246 -12.09 21.44 0.29
N ARG A 247 -11.09 21.16 1.13
CA ARG A 247 -10.07 20.14 0.85
C ARG A 247 -10.68 18.74 0.89
N SER A 248 -10.06 17.83 0.16
CA SER A 248 -10.49 16.43 0.04
C SER A 248 -9.68 15.53 0.97
N GLY A 249 -10.36 14.73 1.78
CA GLY A 249 -9.77 13.67 2.60
C GLY A 249 -9.02 12.65 1.75
N ASN A 250 -9.60 12.23 0.63
CA ASN A 250 -8.97 11.27 -0.30
C ASN A 250 -7.66 11.80 -0.87
N ARG A 251 -7.64 13.05 -1.35
CA ARG A 251 -6.39 13.67 -1.85
C ARG A 251 -5.33 13.77 -0.75
N TRP A 252 -5.75 14.06 0.48
CA TRP A 252 -4.85 14.08 1.63
C TRP A 252 -4.27 12.69 1.92
N ALA A 253 -5.12 11.65 1.97
CA ALA A 253 -4.69 10.28 2.25
C ALA A 253 -3.76 9.72 1.16
N ALA A 254 -4.06 10.00 -0.12
CA ALA A 254 -3.21 9.64 -1.24
C ALA A 254 -1.84 10.34 -1.17
N ASN A 255 -1.81 11.63 -0.83
CA ASN A 255 -0.55 12.33 -0.61
C ASN A 255 0.20 11.76 0.61
N LEU A 256 -0.48 11.40 1.70
CA LEU A 256 0.15 10.78 2.86
C LEU A 256 0.80 9.45 2.50
N SER A 257 0.07 8.55 1.83
CA SER A 257 0.60 7.27 1.33
C SER A 257 1.83 7.49 0.44
N ARG A 258 1.76 8.46 -0.48
CA ARG A 258 2.89 8.84 -1.34
C ARG A 258 4.11 9.27 -0.53
N GLN A 259 3.95 10.17 0.45
CA GLN A 259 5.08 10.64 1.26
C GLN A 259 5.69 9.51 2.10
N LEU A 260 4.87 8.60 2.64
CA LEU A 260 5.33 7.43 3.38
C LEU A 260 6.25 6.54 2.53
N ILE A 261 5.82 6.24 1.29
CA ILE A 261 6.63 5.50 0.32
C ILE A 261 7.96 6.21 0.05
N LEU A 262 7.94 7.54 -0.07
CA LEU A 262 9.14 8.33 -0.30
C LEU A 262 10.11 8.33 0.89
N ILE A 263 9.63 8.23 2.13
CA ILE A 263 10.50 8.03 3.30
C ILE A 263 11.26 6.71 3.17
N GLY A 264 10.55 5.61 2.86
CA GLY A 264 11.18 4.30 2.65
C GLY A 264 12.23 4.34 1.54
N LYS A 265 11.92 4.99 0.42
CA LYS A 265 12.86 5.21 -0.69
C LYS A 265 14.04 6.08 -0.30
N GLY A 266 13.81 7.16 0.46
CA GLY A 266 14.84 8.07 0.94
C GLY A 266 15.87 7.35 1.82
N MET A 267 15.40 6.52 2.73
CA MET A 267 16.26 5.66 3.56
C MET A 267 17.10 4.69 2.71
N TRP A 268 16.48 4.03 1.73
CA TRP A 268 17.19 3.13 0.82
C TRP A 268 18.22 3.87 -0.04
N LYS A 269 17.88 5.07 -0.54
CA LYS A 269 18.80 5.90 -1.31
C LYS A 269 20.00 6.32 -0.47
N HIS A 270 19.77 6.85 0.73
CA HIS A 270 20.85 7.20 1.66
C HIS A 270 21.78 6.02 1.93
N ARG A 271 21.21 4.83 2.19
CA ARG A 271 21.99 3.60 2.38
C ARG A 271 22.85 3.26 1.16
N ASN A 272 22.34 3.43 -0.05
CA ASN A 272 23.11 3.16 -1.27
C ASN A 272 24.18 4.22 -1.54
N ASP A 273 23.89 5.47 -1.25
CA ASP A 273 24.87 6.56 -1.37
C ASP A 273 26.07 6.27 -0.44
N VAL A 274 25.83 5.75 0.78
CA VAL A 274 26.91 5.26 1.68
C VAL A 274 27.57 3.98 1.17
N PHE A 275 26.82 3.05 0.60
CA PHE A 275 27.39 1.80 0.05
C PHE A 275 28.47 2.08 -1.01
N HIS A 276 28.27 3.12 -1.81
CA HIS A 276 29.15 3.54 -2.90
C HIS A 276 30.15 4.64 -2.51
N SER A 277 30.22 5.04 -1.23
CA SER A 277 31.19 6.01 -0.73
C SER A 277 32.30 5.35 0.09
N ASP A 278 33.33 6.14 0.40
CA ASP A 278 34.43 5.74 1.29
C ASP A 278 33.96 5.53 2.74
N ASP A 279 32.75 5.95 3.09
CA ASP A 279 32.18 5.76 4.42
C ASP A 279 31.58 4.36 4.64
N ASN A 280 31.67 3.47 3.64
CA ASN A 280 31.19 2.11 3.77
C ASN A 280 32.04 1.35 4.80
N ILE A 281 31.49 1.14 6.00
CA ILE A 281 32.25 0.58 7.12
C ILE A 281 32.74 -0.85 6.83
N VAL A 282 32.04 -1.60 5.96
CA VAL A 282 32.42 -2.96 5.60
C VAL A 282 33.67 -2.93 4.71
N ASN A 283 33.79 -1.94 3.83
CA ASN A 283 34.97 -1.75 3.00
C ASN A 283 36.15 -1.23 3.83
N GLN A 284 35.90 -0.29 4.75
CA GLN A 284 36.92 0.20 5.68
C GLN A 284 37.50 -0.94 6.53
N GLN A 285 36.65 -1.78 7.12
CA GLN A 285 37.07 -2.96 7.88
C GLN A 285 37.88 -3.97 7.05
N ARG A 286 37.56 -4.11 5.75
CA ARG A 286 38.32 -4.98 4.85
C ARG A 286 39.69 -4.42 4.53
N ALA A 287 39.80 -3.10 4.31
CA ALA A 287 41.07 -2.44 4.06
C ALA A 287 42.00 -2.57 5.27
N THR A 288 41.52 -2.27 6.49
CA THR A 288 42.31 -2.39 7.73
C THR A 288 42.73 -3.83 8.05
N ALA A 289 42.03 -4.84 7.55
CA ALA A 289 42.40 -6.25 7.77
C ALA A 289 43.47 -6.77 6.79
N LEU A 290 43.81 -5.98 5.77
CA LEU A 290 44.85 -6.29 4.77
C LEU A 290 46.18 -5.57 5.03
N ASP A 291 46.15 -4.51 5.86
CA ASP A 291 47.31 -3.79 6.37
C ASP A 291 47.88 -4.45 7.65
#